data_AF-A0A1G9ZTE4-F1
#
_entry.id   AF-A0A1G9ZTE4-F1
#
_cell.length_a   1.000
_cell.length_b   1.000
_cell.length_c   1.000
_cell.angle_alpha   90.00
_cell.angle_beta   90.00
_cell.angle_gamma   90.00
#
_symmetry.space_group_name_H-M   'P 1'
#
loop_
_entity.id
_entity.type
_entity.pdbx_description
1 polymer ?
#
loop_
_entity_poly.entity_id
_entity_poly.type
_entity_poly.pdbx_seq_one_letter_code
_entity_poly.pdbx_strand_id
1 'polypeptide(L)'
;MSRIAGRFTRVESRRRARKLVLGLLSDLPRKNCWTIDEWAGDKTPDGMQHLLGRAKWDADQVRDDVRAYVVEHLHDDEAVLVVDETGDVKQGTDTVGAQRQYTGTAGRIENAQVAVYLVYAGRRGHAAADRELYVPRSWTSDPDRCRAAGLGDKTEFATKPELAARMVTRIPRRRPPGRLGRGRRGLRR
;
A
#
# COMPACT_ATOMS: atom_id res chain seq x y z
N MET A 1 7.50 13.28 7.06
CA MET A 1 6.70 13.64 5.87
C MET A 1 7.48 14.30 4.73
N SER A 2 8.78 14.61 4.89
CA SER A 2 9.60 15.16 3.79
C SER A 2 9.78 14.17 2.64
N ARG A 3 10.00 12.89 2.94
CA ARG A 3 10.25 11.85 1.93
C ARG A 3 9.13 11.71 0.89
N ILE A 4 7.87 11.72 1.34
CA ILE A 4 6.70 11.62 0.46
C ILE A 4 6.17 12.97 -0.03
N ALA A 5 6.85 14.08 0.30
CA ALA A 5 6.31 15.42 0.06
C ALA A 5 6.04 15.70 -1.42
N GLY A 6 6.91 15.22 -2.31
CA GLY A 6 6.81 15.41 -3.75
C GLY A 6 5.70 14.58 -4.43
N ARG A 7 4.99 13.72 -3.68
CA ARG A 7 3.95 12.85 -4.24
C ARG A 7 2.56 13.47 -4.23
N PHE A 8 2.43 14.67 -3.65
CA PHE A 8 1.17 15.39 -3.54
C PHE A 8 1.19 16.62 -4.45
N THR A 9 0.12 16.80 -5.23
CA THR A 9 -0.01 17.97 -6.12
C THR A 9 -0.15 19.29 -5.33
N ARG A 10 -0.78 19.23 -4.14
CA ARG A 10 -1.09 20.39 -3.30
C ARG A 10 -0.55 20.23 -1.89
N VAL A 11 -0.09 21.33 -1.30
CA VAL A 11 0.48 21.33 0.07
C VAL A 11 -0.58 21.02 1.12
N GLU A 12 -1.84 21.41 0.86
CA GLU A 12 -3.00 21.14 1.71
C GLU A 12 -3.24 19.63 1.81
N SER A 13 -3.22 18.91 0.69
CA SER A 13 -3.35 17.44 0.65
C SER A 13 -2.23 16.77 1.43
N ARG A 14 -0.99 17.25 1.29
CA ARG A 14 0.15 16.75 2.08
C ARG A 14 -0.02 16.99 3.58
N ARG A 15 -0.45 18.19 3.98
CA ARG A 15 -0.74 18.53 5.39
C ARG A 15 -1.85 17.64 5.94
N ARG A 16 -2.89 17.39 5.16
CA ARG A 16 -4.00 16.51 5.53
C ARG A 16 -3.55 15.04 5.63
N ALA A 17 -2.70 14.56 4.72
CA ALA A 17 -2.12 13.22 4.81
C ALA A 17 -1.29 13.02 6.08
N ARG A 18 -0.57 14.06 6.53
CA ARG A 18 0.09 14.04 7.85
C ARG A 18 -0.93 13.88 8.98
N LYS A 19 -2.00 14.66 8.98
CA LYS A 19 -3.08 14.55 9.98
C LYS A 19 -3.71 13.16 9.97
N LEU A 20 -3.97 12.59 8.79
CA LEU A 20 -4.49 11.24 8.63
C LEU A 20 -3.58 10.20 9.31
N VAL A 21 -2.29 10.20 8.98
CA VAL A 21 -1.33 9.24 9.56
C VAL A 21 -1.25 9.39 11.08
N LEU A 22 -1.19 10.62 11.60
CA LEU A 22 -1.16 10.81 13.05
C LEU A 22 -2.49 10.38 13.72
N GLY A 23 -3.64 10.60 13.08
CA GLY A 23 -4.92 10.12 13.57
C GLY A 23 -5.09 8.60 13.52
N LEU A 24 -4.47 7.93 12.55
CA LEU A 24 -4.40 6.47 12.51
C LEU A 24 -3.52 5.91 13.64
N LEU A 25 -2.43 6.59 13.99
CA LEU A 25 -1.49 6.19 15.05
C LEU A 25 -1.90 6.63 16.47
N SER A 26 -2.93 7.45 16.62
CA SER A 26 -3.40 7.89 17.93
C SER A 26 -4.23 6.81 18.64
N ASP A 27 -4.68 7.08 19.86
CA ASP A 27 -5.56 6.18 20.63
C ASP A 27 -7.05 6.40 20.33
N LEU A 28 -7.40 7.04 19.20
CA LEU A 28 -8.81 7.25 18.86
C LEU A 28 -9.56 5.91 18.78
N PRO A 29 -10.73 5.78 19.43
CA PRO A 29 -11.48 4.53 19.50
C PRO A 29 -12.06 4.10 18.14
N ARG A 30 -12.19 5.05 17.20
CA ARG A 30 -12.66 4.80 15.84
C ARG A 30 -11.81 5.58 14.84
N LYS A 31 -11.41 4.92 13.77
CA LYS A 31 -10.61 5.49 12.68
C LYS A 31 -11.49 5.71 11.45
N ASN A 32 -12.16 6.86 11.40
CA ASN A 32 -12.89 7.30 10.21
C ASN A 32 -12.60 8.78 9.94
N CYS A 33 -13.02 9.29 8.77
CA CYS A 33 -12.76 10.68 8.38
C CYS A 33 -13.24 11.69 9.43
N TRP A 34 -14.44 11.48 10.00
CA TRP A 34 -15.04 12.37 10.98
C TRP A 34 -14.19 12.46 12.25
N THR A 35 -13.97 11.33 12.90
CA THR A 35 -13.22 11.25 14.16
C THR A 35 -11.78 11.74 14.00
N ILE A 36 -11.16 11.49 12.84
CA ILE A 36 -9.79 11.96 12.56
C ILE A 36 -9.76 13.47 12.27
N ASP A 37 -10.72 14.03 11.52
CA ASP A 37 -10.80 15.49 11.30
C ASP A 37 -11.07 16.23 12.61
N GLU A 38 -12.02 15.78 13.42
CA GLU A 38 -12.30 16.35 14.75
C GLU A 38 -11.06 16.34 15.64
N TRP A 39 -10.38 15.19 15.72
CA TRP A 39 -9.12 15.06 16.45
C TRP A 39 -8.02 16.00 15.90
N ALA A 40 -8.02 16.24 14.59
CA ALA A 40 -7.08 17.14 13.93
C ALA A 40 -7.50 18.64 14.02
N GLY A 41 -8.56 18.96 14.75
CA GLY A 41 -9.08 20.30 14.99
C GLY A 41 -9.92 20.88 13.85
N ASP A 42 -10.33 20.05 12.89
CA ASP A 42 -11.19 20.45 11.77
C ASP A 42 -12.68 20.33 12.18
N LYS A 43 -13.53 21.25 11.68
CA LYS A 43 -14.97 21.31 12.04
C LYS A 43 -15.85 20.33 11.25
N THR A 44 -15.35 19.83 10.12
CA THR A 44 -16.11 18.98 9.19
C THR A 44 -15.20 17.86 8.65
N PRO A 45 -15.77 16.72 8.24
CA PRO A 45 -15.02 15.59 7.68
C PRO A 45 -14.54 15.82 6.23
N ASP A 46 -14.89 16.96 5.64
CA ASP A 46 -14.70 17.23 4.20
C ASP A 46 -13.23 17.18 3.81
N GLY A 47 -12.36 17.53 4.75
CA GLY A 47 -10.92 17.53 4.59
C GLY A 47 -10.37 16.13 4.30
N MET A 48 -10.65 15.19 5.19
CA MET A 48 -10.21 13.79 5.04
C MET A 48 -10.96 13.09 3.91
N GLN A 49 -12.26 13.36 3.73
CA GLN A 49 -13.02 12.81 2.60
C GLN A 49 -12.46 13.29 1.26
N HIS A 50 -12.11 14.57 1.14
CA HIS A 50 -11.46 15.08 -0.06
C HIS A 50 -10.11 14.41 -0.31
N LEU A 51 -9.27 14.26 0.74
CA LEU A 51 -7.97 13.59 0.63
C LEU A 51 -8.11 12.16 0.09
N LEU A 52 -9.05 11.38 0.62
CA LEU A 52 -9.21 9.97 0.28
C LEU A 52 -9.99 9.74 -1.02
N GLY A 53 -10.91 10.63 -1.39
CA GLY A 53 -11.79 10.44 -2.53
C GLY A 53 -11.46 11.25 -3.79
N ARG A 54 -10.88 12.45 -3.65
CA ARG A 54 -10.79 13.42 -4.76
C ARG A 54 -9.40 14.02 -4.98
N ALA A 55 -8.57 14.07 -3.95
CA ALA A 55 -7.24 14.67 -4.05
C ALA A 55 -6.35 13.88 -5.01
N LYS A 56 -5.51 14.59 -5.78
CA LYS A 56 -4.54 13.98 -6.69
C LYS A 56 -3.18 13.85 -6.00
N TRP A 57 -2.80 12.60 -5.73
CA TRP A 57 -1.50 12.21 -5.20
C TRP A 57 -1.14 10.81 -5.73
N ASP A 58 0.15 10.55 -5.84
CA ASP A 58 0.63 9.28 -6.38
C ASP A 58 0.81 8.25 -5.25
N ALA A 59 -0.20 7.42 -5.05
CA ALA A 59 -0.20 6.43 -3.99
C ALA A 59 0.82 5.30 -4.20
N ASP A 60 1.22 5.04 -5.44
CA ASP A 60 2.24 4.04 -5.80
C ASP A 60 3.64 4.56 -5.48
N GLN A 61 3.93 5.82 -5.83
CA GLN A 61 5.20 6.44 -5.46
C GLN A 61 5.30 6.67 -3.94
N VAL A 62 4.19 6.96 -3.25
CA VAL A 62 4.19 6.97 -1.77
C VAL A 62 4.52 5.59 -1.21
N ARG A 63 3.95 4.52 -1.76
CA ARG A 63 4.32 3.15 -1.38
C ARG A 63 5.81 2.91 -1.61
N ASP A 64 6.36 3.31 -2.76
CA ASP A 64 7.77 3.10 -3.09
C ASP A 64 8.70 3.87 -2.12
N ASP A 65 8.34 5.10 -1.74
CA ASP A 65 9.05 5.88 -0.72
C ASP A 65 9.01 5.23 0.67
N VAL A 66 7.85 4.68 1.08
CA VAL A 66 7.69 3.94 2.34
C VAL A 66 8.50 2.67 2.32
N ARG A 67 8.47 1.91 1.22
CA ARG A 67 9.29 0.71 1.05
C ARG A 67 10.77 1.04 1.17
N ALA A 68 11.24 2.08 0.48
CA ALA A 68 12.64 2.49 0.55
C ALA A 68 13.04 2.83 2.00
N TYR A 69 12.15 3.49 2.74
CA TYR A 69 12.34 3.74 4.17
C TYR A 69 12.42 2.46 5.01
N VAL A 70 11.50 1.52 4.79
CA VAL A 70 11.49 0.22 5.47
C VAL A 70 12.79 -0.54 5.23
N VAL A 71 13.20 -0.68 3.97
CA VAL A 71 14.45 -1.39 3.61
C VAL A 71 15.67 -0.70 4.20
N GLU A 72 15.73 0.63 4.19
CA GLU A 72 16.85 1.39 4.76
C GLU A 72 17.01 1.18 6.27
N HIS A 73 15.90 1.13 7.02
CA HIS A 73 15.94 1.14 8.49
C HIS A 73 15.84 -0.28 9.09
N LEU A 74 15.09 -1.16 8.44
CA LEU A 74 14.87 -2.54 8.88
C LEU A 74 15.75 -3.55 8.12
N HIS A 75 16.75 -3.09 7.37
CA HIS A 75 17.65 -3.98 6.62
C HIS A 75 18.16 -5.13 7.50
N ASP A 76 17.97 -6.34 6.99
CA ASP A 76 18.42 -7.58 7.58
C ASP A 76 18.66 -8.58 6.44
N ASP A 77 19.81 -9.27 6.46
CA ASP A 77 20.17 -10.24 5.43
C ASP A 77 19.27 -11.49 5.49
N GLU A 78 18.68 -11.76 6.66
CA GLU A 78 17.73 -12.85 6.90
C GLU A 78 16.26 -12.39 6.81
N ALA A 79 16.01 -11.18 6.28
CA ALA A 79 14.65 -10.70 6.14
C ALA A 79 13.81 -11.57 5.19
N VAL A 80 12.57 -11.81 5.60
CA VAL A 80 11.59 -12.53 4.79
C VAL A 80 10.49 -11.59 4.31
N LEU A 81 9.90 -11.95 3.18
CA LEU A 81 8.74 -11.29 2.63
C LEU A 81 7.52 -12.16 2.91
N VAL A 82 6.58 -11.63 3.68
CA VAL A 82 5.32 -12.29 4.01
C VAL A 82 4.23 -11.73 3.11
N VAL A 83 3.59 -12.60 2.34
CA VAL A 83 2.42 -12.26 1.53
C VAL A 83 1.19 -12.75 2.29
N ASP A 84 0.22 -11.87 2.47
CA ASP A 84 -1.08 -12.24 3.00
C ASP A 84 -2.19 -11.42 2.33
N GLU A 85 -3.41 -11.93 2.37
CA GLU A 85 -4.59 -11.28 1.83
C GLU A 85 -5.58 -10.95 2.94
N THR A 86 -6.09 -9.73 2.94
CA THR A 86 -7.11 -9.31 3.88
C THR A 86 -8.37 -8.96 3.13
N GLY A 87 -9.49 -9.54 3.58
CA GLY A 87 -10.82 -9.21 3.07
C GLY A 87 -11.55 -8.28 4.02
N ASP A 88 -12.01 -7.15 3.50
CA ASP A 88 -12.86 -6.18 4.18
C ASP A 88 -14.31 -6.35 3.72
N VAL A 89 -15.21 -6.69 4.64
CA VAL A 89 -16.65 -6.82 4.35
C VAL A 89 -17.21 -5.46 3.95
N LYS A 90 -17.99 -5.44 2.87
CA LYS A 90 -18.62 -4.24 2.30
C LYS A 90 -20.12 -4.44 2.18
N GLN A 91 -20.85 -3.34 2.29
CA GLN A 91 -22.27 -3.27 1.94
C GLN A 91 -22.42 -2.51 0.61
N GLY A 92 -23.38 -2.93 -0.22
CA GLY A 92 -23.63 -2.34 -1.55
C GLY A 92 -22.69 -2.83 -2.66
N THR A 93 -22.77 -2.19 -3.82
CA THR A 93 -22.15 -2.63 -5.09
C THR A 93 -21.02 -1.74 -5.61
N ASP A 94 -20.83 -0.59 -4.98
CA ASP A 94 -20.01 0.50 -5.53
C ASP A 94 -18.55 0.45 -5.07
N THR A 95 -18.24 -0.36 -4.05
CA THR A 95 -16.86 -0.52 -3.60
C THR A 95 -16.06 -1.31 -4.63
N VAL A 96 -15.02 -0.68 -5.18
CA VAL A 96 -14.14 -1.27 -6.19
C VAL A 96 -13.62 -2.65 -5.79
N GLY A 97 -13.77 -3.63 -6.68
CA GLY A 97 -13.33 -5.01 -6.46
C GLY A 97 -14.14 -5.81 -5.43
N ALA A 98 -15.20 -5.24 -4.84
CA ALA A 98 -16.07 -5.97 -3.94
C ALA A 98 -16.96 -6.96 -4.70
N GLN A 99 -17.05 -8.18 -4.19
CA GLN A 99 -17.98 -9.20 -4.66
C GLN A 99 -18.24 -10.23 -3.56
N ARG A 100 -19.23 -11.10 -3.76
CA ARG A 100 -19.42 -12.29 -2.90
C ARG A 100 -18.26 -13.26 -3.09
N GLN A 101 -17.42 -13.38 -2.07
CA GLN A 101 -16.28 -14.29 -2.06
C GLN A 101 -15.94 -14.70 -0.62
N TYR A 102 -15.22 -15.81 -0.46
CA TYR A 102 -14.73 -16.19 0.85
C TYR A 102 -13.73 -15.13 1.36
N THR A 103 -13.93 -14.67 2.58
CA THR A 103 -12.98 -13.80 3.30
C THR A 103 -12.59 -14.47 4.61
N GLY A 104 -11.28 -14.60 4.83
CA GLY A 104 -10.75 -15.18 6.07
C GLY A 104 -11.22 -14.40 7.30
N THR A 105 -11.33 -13.08 7.20
CA THR A 105 -11.75 -12.19 8.30
C THR A 105 -13.18 -12.49 8.80
N ALA A 106 -14.10 -12.91 7.92
CA ALA A 106 -15.47 -13.26 8.30
C ALA A 106 -15.71 -14.78 8.41
N GLY A 107 -14.75 -15.61 8.01
CA GLY A 107 -14.84 -17.07 8.01
C GLY A 107 -15.90 -17.66 7.07
N ARG A 108 -16.48 -16.85 6.17
CA ARG A 108 -17.58 -17.23 5.28
C ARG A 108 -17.58 -16.42 3.99
N ILE A 109 -18.47 -16.79 3.07
CA ILE A 109 -18.72 -16.02 1.85
C ILE A 109 -19.52 -14.77 2.21
N GLU A 110 -18.92 -13.61 1.98
CA GLU A 110 -19.54 -12.30 2.15
C GLU A 110 -19.24 -11.42 0.95
N ASN A 111 -19.99 -10.32 0.81
CA ASN A 111 -19.56 -9.25 -0.07
C ASN A 111 -18.31 -8.60 0.53
N ALA A 112 -17.14 -8.83 -0.06
CA ALA A 112 -15.88 -8.36 0.48
C ALA A 112 -14.97 -7.80 -0.62
N GLN A 113 -14.26 -6.73 -0.27
CA GLN A 113 -13.11 -6.23 -1.02
C GLN A 113 -11.86 -6.93 -0.48
N VAL A 114 -11.00 -7.44 -1.36
CA VAL A 114 -9.78 -8.14 -0.93
C VAL A 114 -8.56 -7.38 -1.43
N ALA A 115 -7.61 -7.15 -0.54
CA ALA A 115 -6.29 -6.63 -0.88
C ALA A 115 -5.22 -7.65 -0.50
N VAL A 116 -4.18 -7.75 -1.33
CA VAL A 116 -2.97 -8.53 -1.05
C VAL A 116 -1.92 -7.57 -0.52
N TYR A 117 -1.35 -7.90 0.62
CA TYR A 117 -0.32 -7.12 1.29
C TYR A 117 1.01 -7.87 1.24
N LEU A 118 2.09 -7.10 1.11
CA LEU A 118 3.44 -7.60 1.27
C LEU A 118 4.06 -6.94 2.50
N VAL A 119 4.46 -7.76 3.46
CA VAL A 119 5.13 -7.31 4.68
C VAL A 119 6.59 -7.72 4.62
N TYR A 120 7.49 -6.76 4.86
CA TYR A 120 8.90 -7.02 5.10
C TYR A 120 9.07 -7.31 6.59
N ALA A 121 9.68 -8.44 6.95
CA ALA A 121 9.93 -8.82 8.33
C ALA A 121 11.38 -9.25 8.54
N GLY A 122 12.04 -8.68 9.54
CA GLY A 122 13.39 -9.05 9.96
C GLY A 122 13.55 -8.87 11.47
N ARG A 123 14.77 -9.07 11.98
CA ARG A 123 15.06 -9.01 13.41
C ARG A 123 14.81 -7.65 14.04
N ARG A 124 14.86 -6.58 13.24
CA ARG A 124 14.63 -5.19 13.69
C ARG A 124 13.15 -4.79 13.72
N GLY A 125 12.26 -5.66 13.24
CA GLY A 125 10.83 -5.40 13.18
C GLY A 125 10.22 -5.77 11.83
N HIS A 126 8.98 -5.36 11.62
CA HIS A 126 8.23 -5.62 10.40
C HIS A 126 7.46 -4.38 9.95
N ALA A 127 7.22 -4.27 8.65
CA ALA A 127 6.43 -3.19 8.08
C ALA A 127 5.81 -3.58 6.73
N ALA A 128 4.63 -3.01 6.44
CA ALA A 128 4.01 -3.13 5.12
C ALA A 128 4.89 -2.46 4.06
N ALA A 129 5.23 -3.20 3.01
CA ALA A 129 6.14 -2.82 1.94
C ALA A 129 5.47 -2.70 0.57
N ASP A 130 4.33 -3.37 0.36
CA ASP A 130 3.52 -3.27 -0.84
C ASP A 130 2.04 -3.58 -0.53
N ARG A 131 1.17 -3.19 -1.44
CA ARG A 131 -0.26 -3.51 -1.46
C ARG A 131 -0.74 -3.60 -2.90
N GLU A 132 -1.63 -4.55 -3.16
CA GLU A 132 -2.37 -4.66 -4.41
C GLU A 132 -3.84 -4.92 -4.12
N LEU A 133 -4.72 -4.29 -4.91
CA LEU A 133 -6.14 -4.59 -4.84
C LEU A 133 -6.43 -5.81 -5.72
N TYR A 134 -7.09 -6.83 -5.16
CA TYR A 134 -7.60 -7.93 -5.98
C TYR A 134 -8.89 -7.47 -6.67
N VAL A 135 -8.82 -7.28 -7.98
CA VAL A 135 -9.96 -6.94 -8.84
C VAL A 135 -10.47 -8.23 -9.51
N PRO A 136 -11.65 -8.74 -9.13
CA PRO A 136 -12.17 -9.98 -9.69
C PRO A 136 -12.49 -9.89 -11.18
N ARG A 137 -12.53 -11.04 -11.86
CA ARG A 137 -12.91 -11.12 -13.28
C ARG A 137 -14.29 -10.52 -13.56
N SER A 138 -15.23 -10.67 -12.61
CA SER A 138 -16.57 -10.08 -12.69
C SER A 138 -16.56 -8.55 -12.79
N TRP A 139 -15.50 -7.90 -12.33
CA TRP A 139 -15.29 -6.46 -12.49
C TRP A 139 -14.61 -6.14 -13.82
N THR A 140 -13.49 -6.81 -14.13
CA THR A 140 -12.71 -6.51 -15.34
C THR A 140 -13.44 -6.84 -16.64
N SER A 141 -14.48 -7.68 -16.58
CA SER A 141 -15.39 -7.95 -17.71
C SER A 141 -16.42 -6.84 -17.95
N ASP A 142 -16.49 -5.81 -17.09
CA ASP A 142 -17.39 -4.65 -17.20
C ASP A 142 -16.57 -3.34 -17.21
N PRO A 143 -16.18 -2.85 -18.41
CA PRO A 143 -15.35 -1.65 -18.53
C PRO A 143 -16.05 -0.37 -18.03
N ASP A 144 -17.36 -0.26 -18.15
CA ASP A 144 -18.11 0.91 -17.68
C ASP A 144 -18.10 0.98 -16.15
N ARG A 145 -18.32 -0.15 -15.48
CA ARG A 145 -18.18 -0.25 -14.03
C ARG A 145 -16.76 0.05 -13.56
N CYS A 146 -15.75 -0.45 -14.27
CA CYS A 146 -14.35 -0.16 -13.95
C CYS A 146 -14.06 1.35 -14.03
N ARG A 147 -14.47 2.01 -15.11
CA ARG A 147 -14.31 3.47 -15.28
C ARG A 147 -15.04 4.26 -14.19
N ALA A 148 -16.29 3.89 -13.88
CA ALA A 148 -17.06 4.54 -12.83
C ALA A 148 -16.38 4.44 -11.45
N ALA A 149 -15.70 3.33 -11.18
CA ALA A 149 -14.92 3.12 -9.95
C ALA A 149 -13.49 3.69 -10.00
N GLY A 150 -13.10 4.31 -11.11
CA GLY A 150 -11.77 4.91 -11.28
C GLY A 150 -10.64 3.91 -11.54
N LEU A 151 -10.95 2.67 -11.93
CA LEU A 151 -9.96 1.73 -12.45
C LEU A 151 -9.50 2.19 -13.83
N GLY A 152 -8.19 2.03 -14.11
CA GLY A 152 -7.64 2.38 -15.41
C GLY A 152 -8.14 1.46 -16.52
N ASP A 153 -8.22 1.96 -17.75
CA ASP A 153 -8.74 1.20 -18.92
C ASP A 153 -7.94 -0.09 -19.22
N LYS A 154 -6.71 -0.19 -18.72
CA LYS A 154 -5.84 -1.36 -18.86
C LYS A 154 -5.87 -2.31 -17.66
N THR A 155 -6.85 -2.16 -16.77
CA THR A 155 -6.96 -3.03 -15.59
C THR A 155 -7.41 -4.42 -16.03
N GLU A 156 -6.49 -5.36 -16.02
CA GLU A 156 -6.75 -6.76 -16.33
C GLU A 156 -6.88 -7.61 -15.08
N PHE A 157 -7.61 -8.72 -15.18
CA PHE A 157 -7.70 -9.69 -14.11
C PHE A 157 -6.31 -10.25 -13.79
N ALA A 158 -5.99 -10.30 -12.50
CA ALA A 158 -4.83 -11.00 -11.98
C ALA A 158 -5.24 -11.77 -10.71
N THR A 159 -4.79 -13.02 -10.62
CA THR A 159 -4.95 -13.84 -9.43
C THR A 159 -4.12 -13.27 -8.28
N LYS A 160 -4.50 -13.60 -7.03
CA LYS A 160 -3.74 -13.15 -5.85
C LYS A 160 -2.27 -13.59 -5.87
N PRO A 161 -1.90 -14.82 -6.29
CA PRO A 161 -0.50 -15.21 -6.45
C PRO A 161 0.24 -14.41 -7.53
N GLU A 162 -0.42 -14.04 -8.64
CA GLU A 162 0.21 -13.17 -9.66
C GLU A 162 0.44 -11.76 -9.10
N LEU A 163 -0.50 -11.21 -8.34
CA LEU A 163 -0.31 -9.94 -7.63
C LEU A 163 0.85 -10.03 -6.65
N ALA A 164 0.93 -11.11 -5.86
CA ALA A 164 2.04 -11.36 -4.96
C ALA A 164 3.39 -11.43 -5.67
N ALA A 165 3.48 -12.15 -6.78
CA ALA A 165 4.69 -12.23 -7.60
C ALA A 165 5.11 -10.85 -8.10
N ARG A 166 4.16 -10.04 -8.61
CA ARG A 166 4.42 -8.65 -9.02
C ARG A 166 4.99 -7.84 -7.85
N MET A 167 4.37 -7.88 -6.68
CA MET A 167 4.83 -7.16 -5.49
C MET A 167 6.27 -7.56 -5.10
N VAL A 168 6.58 -8.86 -5.08
CA VAL A 168 7.92 -9.37 -4.75
C VAL A 168 8.96 -8.88 -5.75
N THR A 169 8.65 -8.89 -7.06
CA THR A 169 9.58 -8.41 -8.09
C THR A 169 9.89 -6.91 -8.01
N ARG A 170 8.98 -6.10 -7.46
CA ARG A 170 9.20 -4.67 -7.25
C ARG A 170 10.15 -4.37 -6.09
N ILE A 171 10.47 -5.34 -5.23
CA ILE A 171 11.45 -5.14 -4.17
C ILE A 171 12.85 -5.27 -4.77
N PRO A 172 13.67 -4.21 -4.73
CA PRO A 172 15.02 -4.29 -5.26
C PRO A 172 15.79 -5.34 -4.46
N ARG A 173 16.31 -6.37 -5.15
CA ARG A 173 17.37 -7.20 -4.59
C ARG A 173 18.59 -6.31 -4.43
N ARG A 174 18.83 -5.78 -3.23
CA ARG A 174 20.06 -5.03 -2.97
C ARG A 174 21.22 -6.00 -3.15
N ARG A 175 22.01 -5.80 -4.20
CA ARG A 175 23.25 -6.54 -4.40
C ARG A 175 24.17 -6.17 -3.22
N PRO A 176 24.79 -7.13 -2.51
CA PRO A 176 25.69 -6.80 -1.42
C PRO A 176 26.77 -5.82 -1.91
N PRO A 177 27.15 -4.81 -1.12
CA PRO A 177 28.20 -3.87 -1.51
C PRO A 177 29.50 -4.63 -1.83
N GLY A 178 30.09 -4.25 -2.96
CA GLY A 178 31.12 -4.97 -3.71
C GLY A 178 32.18 -5.75 -2.93
N ARG A 179 32.45 -6.97 -3.40
CA ARG A 179 33.79 -7.57 -3.32
C ARG A 179 34.68 -6.93 -4.41
N LEU A 180 35.01 -5.65 -4.25
CA LEU A 180 36.13 -5.03 -4.96
C LEU A 180 37.39 -5.25 -4.12
N GLY A 181 37.91 -6.48 -4.18
CA GLY A 181 39.22 -6.80 -3.67
C GLY A 181 40.29 -6.20 -4.59
N ARG A 182 40.77 -4.99 -4.27
CA ARG A 182 42.05 -4.53 -4.78
C ARG A 182 43.18 -5.33 -4.12
N GLY A 183 43.96 -6.00 -4.96
CA GLY A 183 45.41 -6.04 -4.83
C GLY A 183 46.03 -7.37 -4.40
N ARG A 184 46.81 -7.98 -5.29
CA ARG A 184 48.21 -8.28 -4.98
C ARG A 184 49.10 -7.92 -6.18
N ARG A 185 50.08 -7.07 -5.85
CA ARG A 185 51.25 -6.72 -6.65
C ARG A 185 51.96 -8.01 -7.07
N GLY A 186 52.22 -8.18 -8.36
CA GLY A 186 53.20 -9.14 -8.86
C GLY A 186 54.60 -8.55 -8.71
N LEU A 187 55.32 -8.98 -7.68
CA LEU A 187 56.78 -8.91 -7.57
C LEU A 187 57.30 -10.33 -7.77
N ARG A 188 57.86 -10.65 -8.94
CA ARG A 188 58.88 -11.70 -9.20
C ARG A 188 59.62 -11.25 -10.47
N ARG A 189 60.83 -10.73 -10.29
CA ARG A 189 62.13 -11.35 -10.63
C ARG A 189 62.33 -11.50 -12.13
#